data_AF-A0A4Y8AXH0-F1
#
_entry.id   AF-A0A4Y8AXH0-F1
#
_cell.length_a   1.000
_cell.length_b   1.000
_cell.length_c   1.000
_cell.angle_alpha   90.00
_cell.angle_beta   90.00
_cell.angle_gamma   90.00
#
_symmetry.space_group_name_H-M   'P 1'
#
loop_
_entity.id
_entity.type
_entity.pdbx_description
1 polymer ?
#
loop_
_entity_poly.entity_id
_entity_poly.type
_entity_poly.pdbx_seq_one_letter_code
_entity_poly.pdbx_strand_id
1 'polypeptide(L)'
;MKSATAKALIINSADEVGVHEGPDFQSGWGLLNGERAALVISNNNVTTLIKEEALSNGNAYSFGIEVDGASPLALTIAWGDPAGYEISGKDNQTAVLVNDLDVRITGNGNTYFPWVMTPNSTSNNFTDAASIGDNFRDNVEKIDIPNIEAGKYTISVTHKNTLVNDVQNFSLVVNGIKDNVPKVDTDNDGIYDAIDNCPLVENPDQLDSDADGQGDVCDTDDDNDDVLDENDNCRLVANTNQLDTDGDGEGDVCDTDDDNDGILDENDNCPLIANFDQLDFDADGQGDVCDTDDDNDDVLDENDNCRLVANTNQLDTDGDGEGDVCDTDDDNDGILDENDNCPLIANFDQLDF
;
A
#
# COMPACT_ATOMS: atom_id res chain seq x y z
N MET A 1 9.19 -6.18 -0.89
CA MET A 1 9.88 -6.93 0.20
C MET A 1 9.32 -8.36 0.27
N LYS A 2 10.16 -9.40 0.27
CA LYS A 2 9.73 -10.81 0.43
C LYS A 2 9.24 -11.10 1.86
N SER A 3 8.41 -12.14 2.02
CA SER A 3 7.95 -12.60 3.35
C SER A 3 9.11 -12.99 4.28
N ALA A 4 10.15 -13.62 3.75
CA ALA A 4 11.37 -13.93 4.48
C ALA A 4 12.09 -12.66 4.98
N THR A 5 12.08 -11.59 4.19
CA THR A 5 12.67 -10.29 4.55
C THR A 5 11.89 -9.64 5.69
N ALA A 6 10.56 -9.62 5.62
CA ALA A 6 9.73 -9.14 6.72
C ALA A 6 9.97 -9.93 8.02
N LYS A 7 10.08 -11.26 7.92
CA LYS A 7 10.40 -12.14 9.07
C LYS A 7 11.77 -11.83 9.67
N ALA A 8 12.81 -11.74 8.83
CA ALA A 8 14.16 -11.41 9.26
C ALA A 8 14.22 -10.02 9.91
N LEU A 9 13.53 -9.04 9.33
CA LEU A 9 13.47 -7.66 9.85
C LEU A 9 12.83 -7.61 11.24
N ILE A 10 11.64 -8.20 11.40
CA ILE A 10 10.91 -8.21 12.68
C ILE A 10 11.73 -8.91 13.77
N ILE A 11 12.41 -10.01 13.43
CA ILE A 11 13.25 -10.75 14.39
C ILE A 11 14.53 -9.99 14.71
N ASN A 12 15.15 -9.34 13.72
CA ASN A 12 16.35 -8.52 13.94
C ASN A 12 16.06 -7.32 14.85
N SER A 13 14.91 -6.67 14.64
CA SER A 13 14.52 -5.47 15.38
C SER A 13 13.81 -5.73 16.72
N ALA A 14 13.44 -6.98 17.02
CA ALA A 14 12.72 -7.32 18.24
C ALA A 14 13.44 -6.91 19.52
N ASP A 15 12.66 -6.53 20.53
CA ASP A 15 13.14 -6.28 21.89
C ASP A 15 13.21 -7.60 22.65
N GLU A 16 14.41 -7.89 23.19
CA GLU A 16 14.62 -9.04 24.06
C GLU A 16 13.70 -8.97 25.29
N VAL A 17 13.03 -10.09 25.59
CA VAL A 17 12.11 -10.20 26.72
C VAL A 17 12.26 -11.56 27.37
N GLY A 18 12.71 -11.55 28.61
CA GLY A 18 12.88 -12.75 29.39
C GLY A 18 13.92 -12.54 30.48
N VAL A 19 14.29 -13.64 31.13
CA VAL A 19 15.39 -13.66 32.10
C VAL A 19 16.72 -14.10 31.46
N HIS A 20 16.68 -14.52 30.21
CA HIS A 20 17.80 -15.04 29.43
C HIS A 20 17.86 -14.31 28.09
N GLU A 21 19.05 -14.05 27.59
CA GLU A 21 19.27 -13.48 26.26
C GLU A 21 18.99 -14.53 25.17
N GLY A 22 18.51 -14.07 24.02
CA GLY A 22 18.20 -14.93 22.89
C GLY A 22 16.80 -15.54 23.00
N PRO A 23 16.42 -16.36 22.00
CA PRO A 23 15.05 -16.81 21.88
C PRO A 23 14.65 -17.78 23.00
N ASP A 24 13.39 -17.69 23.43
CA ASP A 24 12.81 -18.62 24.39
C ASP A 24 11.43 -19.14 23.94
N PHE A 25 10.93 -20.15 24.66
CA PHE A 25 9.67 -20.81 24.34
C PHE A 25 8.41 -20.02 24.70
N GLN A 26 8.53 -18.95 25.50
CA GLN A 26 7.41 -18.10 25.95
C GLN A 26 7.21 -16.89 25.03
N SER A 27 8.32 -16.23 24.68
CA SER A 27 8.39 -14.96 23.97
C SER A 27 8.94 -15.11 22.55
N GLY A 28 9.44 -16.29 22.17
CA GLY A 28 10.07 -16.49 20.86
C GLY A 28 11.34 -15.64 20.76
N TRP A 29 11.42 -14.79 19.74
CA TRP A 29 12.53 -13.85 19.54
C TRP A 29 12.37 -12.50 20.27
N GLY A 30 11.34 -12.36 21.11
CA GLY A 30 11.04 -11.14 21.84
C GLY A 30 9.81 -10.38 21.33
N LEU A 31 9.65 -9.13 21.76
CA LEU A 31 8.55 -8.27 21.37
C LEU A 31 8.84 -7.54 20.06
N LEU A 32 7.85 -7.46 19.17
CA LEU A 32 7.95 -6.70 17.93
C LEU A 32 8.19 -5.22 18.24
N ASN A 33 9.23 -4.66 17.64
CA ASN A 33 9.52 -3.23 17.69
C ASN A 33 9.44 -2.63 16.28
N GLY A 34 8.32 -1.96 16.00
CA GLY A 34 8.02 -1.37 14.69
C GLY A 34 8.87 -0.14 14.38
N GLU A 35 9.16 0.68 15.38
CA GLU A 35 10.04 1.86 15.24
C GLU A 35 11.46 1.42 14.84
N ARG A 36 12.02 0.43 15.55
CA ARG A 36 13.34 -0.12 15.20
C ARG A 36 13.34 -0.81 13.85
N ALA A 37 12.26 -1.47 13.45
CA ALA A 37 12.13 -2.05 12.12
C ALA A 37 12.14 -0.96 11.03
N ALA A 38 11.39 0.13 11.22
CA ALA A 38 11.39 1.28 10.32
C ALA A 38 12.78 1.90 10.21
N LEU A 39 13.47 2.12 11.34
CA LEU A 39 14.85 2.61 11.35
C LEU A 39 15.82 1.68 10.63
N VAL A 40 15.66 0.35 10.72
CA VAL A 40 16.50 -0.60 9.98
C VAL A 40 16.27 -0.49 8.47
N ILE A 41 15.03 -0.23 8.03
CA ILE A 41 14.71 0.01 6.62
C ILE A 41 15.31 1.34 6.15
N SER A 42 15.05 2.43 6.87
CA SER A 42 15.51 3.78 6.51
C SER A 42 17.03 3.90 6.47
N ASN A 43 17.75 3.12 7.28
CA ASN A 43 19.22 3.12 7.32
C ASN A 43 19.88 2.11 6.38
N ASN A 44 19.12 1.45 5.50
CA ASN A 44 19.66 0.44 4.60
C ASN A 44 20.74 1.02 3.69
N ASN A 45 21.89 0.34 3.61
CA ASN A 45 23.13 0.78 2.95
C ASN A 45 23.87 1.94 3.63
N VAL A 46 23.40 2.41 4.80
CA VAL A 46 24.09 3.41 5.65
C VAL A 46 24.71 2.72 6.85
N THR A 47 23.88 2.36 7.85
CA THR A 47 24.29 1.64 9.08
C THR A 47 23.65 0.26 9.21
N THR A 48 22.77 -0.10 8.27
CA THR A 48 22.15 -1.41 8.16
C THR A 48 22.27 -1.96 6.74
N LEU A 49 22.01 -3.26 6.55
CA LEU A 49 21.94 -3.90 5.24
C LEU A 49 20.74 -4.85 5.20
N ILE A 50 19.90 -4.70 4.18
CA ILE A 50 18.81 -5.62 3.85
C ILE A 50 19.11 -6.21 2.48
N LYS A 51 19.25 -7.53 2.42
CA LYS A 51 19.59 -8.28 1.20
C LYS A 51 18.63 -9.43 0.98
N GLU A 52 18.27 -9.68 -0.27
CA GLU A 52 17.45 -10.81 -0.68
C GLU A 52 18.20 -11.64 -1.73
N GLU A 53 18.75 -12.78 -1.30
CA GLU A 53 19.75 -13.53 -2.05
C GLU A 53 19.29 -14.96 -2.35
N ALA A 54 20.06 -15.65 -3.19
CA ALA A 54 19.84 -17.05 -3.53
C ALA A 54 21.13 -17.86 -3.33
N LEU A 55 21.01 -18.99 -2.64
CA LEU A 55 22.11 -19.93 -2.43
C LEU A 55 21.92 -21.14 -3.35
N SER A 56 22.87 -21.37 -4.24
CA SER A 56 22.89 -22.58 -5.09
C SER A 56 23.53 -23.76 -4.38
N ASN A 57 23.11 -24.97 -4.73
CA ASN A 57 23.67 -26.21 -4.19
C ASN A 57 25.20 -26.28 -4.37
N GLY A 58 25.91 -26.68 -3.32
CA GLY A 58 27.38 -26.70 -3.26
C GLY A 58 28.10 -25.35 -3.13
N ASN A 59 27.40 -24.22 -3.19
CA ASN A 59 28.01 -22.88 -3.07
C ASN A 59 27.84 -22.29 -1.66
N ALA A 60 28.62 -21.24 -1.39
CA ALA A 60 28.51 -20.36 -0.24
C ALA A 60 28.26 -18.93 -0.73
N TYR A 61 27.49 -18.16 0.04
CA TYR A 61 27.34 -16.71 -0.15
C TYR A 61 28.19 -16.00 0.90
N SER A 62 28.96 -14.99 0.52
CA SER A 62 29.77 -14.23 1.48
C SER A 62 30.02 -12.80 1.04
N PHE A 63 30.03 -11.86 1.99
CA PHE A 63 30.40 -10.47 1.75
C PHE A 63 31.07 -9.86 2.99
N GLY A 64 31.82 -8.79 2.77
CA GLY A 64 32.50 -8.05 3.84
C GLY A 64 31.62 -6.96 4.42
N ILE A 65 31.74 -6.74 5.73
CA ILE A 65 31.22 -5.57 6.44
C ILE A 65 32.34 -4.92 7.25
N GLU A 66 32.19 -3.65 7.56
CA GLU A 66 33.03 -2.94 8.51
C GLU A 66 32.15 -2.47 9.68
N VAL A 67 32.67 -2.56 10.90
CA VAL A 67 32.00 -2.08 12.12
C VAL A 67 32.91 -1.09 12.83
N ASP A 68 32.32 -0.10 13.48
CA ASP A 68 33.03 0.96 14.20
C ASP A 68 33.29 0.61 15.68
N GLY A 69 32.67 -0.46 16.18
CA GLY A 69 32.73 -0.89 17.58
C GLY A 69 31.98 0.02 18.56
N ALA A 70 31.19 0.97 18.07
CA ALA A 70 30.36 1.86 18.89
C ALA A 70 28.94 1.30 19.09
N SER A 71 28.42 0.56 18.10
CA SER A 71 27.10 -0.06 18.13
C SER A 71 27.18 -1.59 18.23
N PRO A 72 26.19 -2.24 18.88
CA PRO A 72 26.07 -3.70 18.81
C PRO A 72 25.80 -4.14 17.38
N LEU A 73 26.33 -5.29 16.98
CA LEU A 73 26.07 -5.89 15.67
C LEU A 73 24.99 -6.97 15.82
N ALA A 74 23.94 -6.91 15.00
CA ALA A 74 22.92 -7.94 14.90
C ALA A 74 22.79 -8.40 13.44
N LEU A 75 22.76 -9.71 13.23
CA LEU A 75 22.55 -10.33 11.92
C LEU A 75 21.39 -11.31 12.02
N THR A 76 20.46 -11.27 11.07
CA THR A 76 19.38 -12.24 10.97
C THR A 76 19.23 -12.71 9.54
N ILE A 77 19.19 -14.03 9.31
CA ILE A 77 18.73 -14.62 8.07
C ILE A 77 17.40 -15.34 8.28
N ALA A 78 16.56 -15.37 7.24
CA ALA A 78 15.35 -16.16 7.20
C ALA A 78 15.08 -16.66 5.78
N TRP A 79 14.42 -17.80 5.64
CA TRP A 79 14.08 -18.36 4.33
C TRP A 79 12.75 -19.10 4.33
N GLY A 80 12.13 -19.21 3.15
CA GLY A 80 11.00 -20.13 2.95
C GLY A 80 11.55 -21.54 2.78
N ASP A 81 11.39 -22.39 3.78
CA ASP A 81 11.86 -23.78 3.72
C ASP A 81 10.93 -24.61 2.81
N PRO A 82 11.46 -25.54 1.99
CA PRO A 82 10.64 -26.49 1.27
C PRO A 82 9.78 -27.33 2.22
N ALA A 83 8.66 -27.86 1.72
CA ALA A 83 7.79 -28.69 2.53
C ALA A 83 8.53 -29.95 3.03
N GLY A 84 8.59 -30.11 4.35
CA GLY A 84 9.09 -31.31 5.02
C GLY A 84 8.07 -32.47 5.04
N TYR A 85 8.34 -33.46 5.87
CA TYR A 85 7.46 -34.63 6.05
C TYR A 85 6.46 -34.41 7.18
N GLU A 86 5.26 -34.98 7.04
CA GLU A 86 4.25 -34.94 8.10
C GLU A 86 4.69 -35.78 9.31
N ILE A 87 4.51 -35.21 10.51
CA ILE A 87 4.80 -35.89 11.77
C ILE A 87 3.51 -36.04 12.57
N SER A 88 3.25 -37.27 13.03
CA SER A 88 2.15 -37.57 13.94
C SER A 88 2.52 -37.29 15.41
N GLY A 89 1.53 -36.85 16.19
CA GLY A 89 1.66 -36.63 17.64
C GLY A 89 1.80 -35.15 17.99
N LYS A 90 1.22 -34.77 19.13
CA LYS A 90 1.30 -33.40 19.65
C LYS A 90 2.70 -33.14 20.23
N ASP A 91 3.27 -31.96 19.99
CA ASP A 91 4.55 -31.49 20.53
C ASP A 91 5.75 -32.39 20.17
N ASN A 92 5.75 -32.95 18.96
CA ASN A 92 6.86 -33.79 18.48
C ASN A 92 8.10 -32.95 18.16
N GLN A 93 9.24 -33.32 18.73
CA GLN A 93 10.51 -32.58 18.62
C GLN A 93 11.37 -33.01 17.42
N THR A 94 10.86 -33.87 16.54
CA THR A 94 11.58 -34.28 15.32
C THR A 94 11.69 -33.09 14.39
N ALA A 95 12.91 -32.73 14.00
CA ALA A 95 13.15 -31.62 13.09
C ALA A 95 12.55 -31.91 11.70
N VAL A 96 11.88 -30.91 11.12
CA VAL A 96 11.28 -30.95 9.77
C VAL A 96 11.94 -30.00 8.78
N LEU A 97 12.95 -29.25 9.24
CA LEU A 97 13.72 -28.35 8.40
C LEU A 97 14.37 -29.15 7.25
N VAL A 98 14.13 -28.72 6.02
CA VAL A 98 14.58 -29.42 4.82
C VAL A 98 15.90 -28.84 4.34
N ASN A 99 15.93 -27.54 4.04
CA ASN A 99 17.13 -26.83 3.63
C ASN A 99 17.71 -26.13 4.86
N ASP A 100 18.76 -26.73 5.43
CA ASP A 100 19.47 -26.24 6.61
C ASP A 100 20.57 -25.26 6.19
N LEU A 101 20.32 -23.96 6.35
CA LEU A 101 21.28 -22.89 6.09
C LEU A 101 22.08 -22.56 7.35
N ASP A 102 23.35 -22.20 7.18
CA ASP A 102 24.29 -21.89 8.26
C ASP A 102 24.96 -20.53 8.03
N VAL A 103 24.68 -19.56 8.91
CA VAL A 103 25.25 -18.22 8.91
C VAL A 103 26.36 -18.08 9.95
N ARG A 104 27.47 -17.44 9.55
CA ARG A 104 28.58 -17.11 10.45
C ARG A 104 29.05 -15.68 10.20
N ILE A 105 29.52 -15.04 11.25
CA ILE A 105 30.33 -13.81 11.16
C ILE A 105 31.76 -14.18 11.57
N THR A 106 32.74 -13.86 10.73
CA THR A 106 34.17 -14.11 11.01
C THR A 106 34.98 -12.84 10.88
N GLY A 107 35.90 -12.59 11.81
CA GLY A 107 36.75 -11.40 11.79
C GLY A 107 37.53 -11.26 13.09
N ASN A 108 38.67 -10.59 13.05
CA ASN A 108 39.58 -10.40 14.19
C ASN A 108 39.94 -11.69 14.95
N GLY A 109 39.98 -12.84 14.24
CA GLY A 109 40.28 -14.14 14.84
C GLY A 109 39.09 -14.81 15.55
N ASN A 110 37.91 -14.20 15.55
CA ASN A 110 36.69 -14.73 16.15
C ASN A 110 35.76 -15.32 15.08
N THR A 111 34.92 -16.26 15.50
CA THR A 111 33.78 -16.79 14.74
C THR A 111 32.55 -16.71 15.63
N TYR A 112 31.51 -16.04 15.15
CA TYR A 112 30.23 -15.90 15.86
C TYR A 112 29.20 -16.81 15.20
N PHE A 113 28.35 -17.40 16.04
CA PHE A 113 27.37 -18.41 15.68
C PHE A 113 25.97 -17.94 16.10
N PRO A 114 24.91 -18.44 15.45
CA PRO A 114 23.56 -18.06 15.80
C PRO A 114 23.08 -18.65 17.13
N TRP A 115 21.99 -18.11 17.62
CA TRP A 115 21.22 -18.69 18.71
C TRP A 115 20.58 -20.02 18.29
N VAL A 116 20.56 -20.97 19.21
CA VAL A 116 19.97 -22.30 19.07
C VAL A 116 19.08 -22.56 20.27
N MET A 117 17.79 -22.75 20.02
CA MET A 117 16.83 -23.15 21.04
C MET A 117 17.04 -24.63 21.40
N THR A 118 17.39 -24.94 22.64
CA THR A 118 17.64 -26.32 23.08
C THR A 118 16.56 -26.78 24.05
N PRO A 119 15.61 -27.64 23.64
CA PRO A 119 14.63 -28.22 24.55
C PRO A 119 15.30 -29.18 25.54
N ASN A 120 14.93 -29.07 26.81
CA ASN A 120 15.38 -29.97 27.85
C ASN A 120 14.73 -31.34 27.73
N SER A 121 15.52 -32.41 27.64
CA SER A 121 15.01 -33.79 27.54
C SER A 121 14.41 -34.32 28.85
N THR A 122 14.63 -33.65 29.98
CA THR A 122 14.28 -34.13 31.33
C THR A 122 13.20 -33.32 32.04
N SER A 123 12.92 -32.11 31.59
CA SER A 123 11.81 -31.30 32.08
C SER A 123 11.10 -30.65 30.91
N ASN A 124 9.78 -30.78 30.89
CA ASN A 124 8.88 -30.01 30.04
C ASN A 124 8.84 -28.51 30.44
N ASN A 125 9.92 -27.97 31.03
CA ASN A 125 10.01 -26.58 31.42
C ASN A 125 10.54 -25.77 30.22
N PHE A 126 9.64 -24.99 29.64
CA PHE A 126 9.88 -24.04 28.56
C PHE A 126 10.61 -22.78 29.08
N THR A 127 11.61 -22.94 29.96
CA THR A 127 12.28 -21.84 30.69
C THR A 127 13.81 -21.85 30.56
N ASP A 128 14.36 -22.80 29.82
CA ASP A 128 15.82 -22.93 29.69
C ASP A 128 16.35 -21.89 28.67
N ALA A 129 17.54 -21.35 28.96
CA ALA A 129 18.21 -20.37 28.10
C ALA A 129 18.60 -20.97 26.74
N ALA A 130 18.55 -20.15 25.68
CA ALA A 130 19.15 -20.49 24.40
C ALA A 130 20.66 -20.70 24.52
N SER A 131 21.20 -21.51 23.61
CA SER A 131 22.64 -21.72 23.44
C SER A 131 23.13 -21.07 22.15
N ILE A 132 24.43 -20.93 21.97
CA ILE A 132 25.05 -20.46 20.74
C ILE A 132 25.63 -21.64 19.97
N GLY A 133 25.36 -21.75 18.67
CA GLY A 133 25.83 -22.85 17.82
C GLY A 133 25.13 -22.91 16.46
N ASP A 134 25.29 -24.03 15.76
CA ASP A 134 24.64 -24.27 14.46
C ASP A 134 23.14 -24.53 14.69
N ASN A 135 22.24 -23.68 14.17
CA ASN A 135 20.81 -23.84 14.35
C ASN A 135 20.23 -24.77 13.28
N PHE A 136 19.86 -25.98 13.69
CA PHE A 136 19.29 -26.99 12.79
C PHE A 136 17.76 -27.15 12.94
N ARG A 137 17.10 -26.25 13.68
CA ARG A 137 15.71 -26.46 14.11
C ARG A 137 14.69 -25.68 13.30
N ASP A 138 15.06 -24.49 12.87
CA ASP A 138 14.13 -23.56 12.25
C ASP A 138 14.79 -22.79 11.10
N ASN A 139 13.94 -22.17 10.29
CA ASN A 139 14.32 -21.46 9.08
C ASN A 139 14.71 -20.00 9.34
N VAL A 140 15.28 -19.74 10.52
CA VAL A 140 15.80 -18.44 10.95
C VAL A 140 17.11 -18.65 11.69
N GLU A 141 18.08 -17.79 11.42
CA GLU A 141 19.29 -17.74 12.24
C GLU A 141 19.60 -16.30 12.60
N LYS A 142 19.73 -16.01 13.90
CA LYS A 142 20.08 -14.68 14.43
C LYS A 142 21.37 -14.77 15.23
N ILE A 143 22.29 -13.85 14.96
CA ILE A 143 23.53 -13.61 15.72
C ILE A 143 23.44 -12.22 16.33
N ASP A 144 23.55 -12.12 17.65
CA ASP A 144 23.69 -10.86 18.38
C ASP A 144 25.09 -10.74 18.99
N ILE A 145 25.74 -9.60 18.77
CA ILE A 145 27.07 -9.31 19.30
C ILE A 145 26.99 -7.95 20.02
N PRO A 146 26.65 -7.92 21.32
CA PRO A 146 26.45 -6.68 22.07
C PRO A 146 27.70 -5.79 22.13
N ASN A 147 28.89 -6.42 22.10
CA ASN A 147 30.17 -5.73 22.11
C ASN A 147 31.05 -6.33 21.00
N ILE A 148 31.15 -5.63 19.87
CA ILE A 148 32.02 -6.00 18.76
C ILE A 148 33.20 -5.03 18.67
N GLU A 149 34.39 -5.54 18.41
CA GLU A 149 35.56 -4.68 18.20
C GLU A 149 35.50 -4.04 16.81
N ALA A 150 35.96 -2.79 16.70
CA ALA A 150 36.08 -2.12 15.40
C ALA A 150 36.95 -2.95 14.44
N GLY A 151 36.50 -3.10 13.20
CA GLY A 151 37.25 -3.90 12.23
C GLY A 151 36.42 -4.39 11.05
N LYS A 152 37.07 -5.22 10.23
CA LYS A 152 36.45 -5.85 9.05
C LYS A 152 36.04 -7.28 9.38
N TYR A 153 34.81 -7.60 9.06
CA TYR A 153 34.21 -8.91 9.26
C TYR A 153 33.67 -9.45 7.94
N THR A 154 33.58 -10.77 7.82
CA THR A 154 32.97 -11.46 6.70
C THR A 154 31.73 -12.18 7.21
N ILE A 155 30.59 -11.89 6.61
CA ILE A 155 29.37 -12.67 6.77
C ILE A 155 29.41 -13.78 5.71
N SER A 156 29.16 -15.02 6.13
CA SER A 156 29.03 -16.16 5.22
C SER A 156 27.77 -16.95 5.51
N VAL A 157 27.00 -17.28 4.47
CA VAL A 157 25.86 -18.19 4.51
C VAL A 157 26.22 -19.44 3.69
N THR A 158 26.11 -20.59 4.31
CA THR A 158 26.34 -21.92 3.73
C THR A 158 25.10 -22.78 3.89
N HIS A 159 25.13 -24.01 3.39
CA HIS A 159 24.06 -24.99 3.63
C HIS A 159 24.64 -26.36 3.95
N LYS A 160 23.85 -27.17 4.65
CA LYS A 160 24.17 -28.59 4.87
C LYS A 160 23.53 -29.46 3.79
N ASN A 161 24.22 -30.56 3.49
CA ASN A 161 23.76 -31.59 2.56
C ASN A 161 23.53 -31.04 1.14
N THR A 162 22.52 -31.54 0.45
CA THR A 162 22.11 -31.12 -0.89
C THR A 162 20.80 -30.37 -0.77
N LEU A 163 20.76 -29.14 -1.29
CA LEU A 163 19.54 -28.34 -1.29
C LEU A 163 18.44 -29.03 -2.10
N VAL A 164 17.24 -29.12 -1.52
CA VAL A 164 16.03 -29.44 -2.26
C VAL A 164 15.72 -28.29 -3.21
N ASN A 165 15.42 -28.61 -4.47
CA ASN A 165 15.22 -27.70 -5.60
C ASN A 165 16.49 -26.99 -6.12
N ASP A 166 17.69 -27.47 -5.77
CA ASP A 166 19.01 -26.96 -6.19
C ASP A 166 19.34 -25.51 -5.78
N VAL A 167 18.35 -24.72 -5.35
CA VAL A 167 18.48 -23.32 -4.94
C VAL A 167 17.59 -23.05 -3.72
N GLN A 168 18.13 -22.32 -2.74
CA GLN A 168 17.38 -21.78 -1.61
C GLN A 168 17.48 -20.26 -1.59
N ASN A 169 16.35 -19.58 -1.77
CA ASN A 169 16.27 -18.14 -1.56
C ASN A 169 16.23 -17.82 -0.07
N PHE A 170 16.96 -16.80 0.36
CA PHE A 170 16.97 -16.33 1.74
C PHE A 170 17.05 -14.81 1.78
N SER A 171 16.59 -14.25 2.89
CA SER A 171 16.73 -12.82 3.18
C SER A 171 17.66 -12.63 4.36
N LEU A 172 18.39 -11.53 4.37
CA LEU A 172 19.41 -11.20 5.35
C LEU A 172 19.27 -9.75 5.78
N VAL A 173 19.28 -9.52 7.09
CA VAL A 173 19.24 -8.19 7.71
C VAL A 173 20.44 -8.05 8.64
N VAL A 174 21.24 -7.02 8.45
CA VAL A 174 22.36 -6.63 9.32
C VAL A 174 22.08 -5.27 9.91
N ASN A 175 22.31 -5.09 11.19
CA ASN A 175 22.19 -3.82 11.89
C ASN A 175 23.46 -3.56 12.72
N GLY A 176 23.96 -2.33 12.73
CA GLY A 176 25.17 -1.94 13.46
C GLY A 176 26.45 -2.04 12.65
N ILE A 177 26.38 -1.82 11.33
CA ILE A 177 27.58 -1.64 10.49
C ILE A 177 28.03 -0.18 10.51
N LYS A 178 29.31 0.04 10.19
CA LYS A 178 29.90 1.37 10.10
C LYS A 178 29.25 2.16 8.98
N ASP A 179 28.81 3.38 9.31
CA ASP A 179 28.41 4.41 8.36
C ASP A 179 29.60 4.75 7.44
N ASN A 180 29.48 4.35 6.18
CA ASN A 180 30.48 4.63 5.13
C ASN A 180 29.98 5.67 4.11
N VAL A 181 28.83 6.29 4.37
CA VAL A 181 28.30 7.32 3.48
C VAL A 181 29.14 8.59 3.66
N PRO A 182 29.67 9.18 2.56
CA PRO A 182 30.31 10.48 2.64
C PRO A 182 29.33 11.52 3.21
N LYS A 183 29.70 12.17 4.31
CA LYS A 183 28.93 13.23 4.95
C LYS A 183 29.19 14.56 4.27
N VAL A 184 28.84 14.63 3.00
CA VAL A 184 28.80 15.87 2.22
C VAL A 184 27.33 16.21 2.08
N ASP A 185 27.02 17.46 2.34
CA ASP A 185 25.68 18.05 2.29
C ASP A 185 25.90 19.42 1.63
N THR A 186 25.62 19.48 0.33
CA THR A 186 26.03 20.58 -0.54
C THR A 186 25.13 21.79 -0.38
N ASP A 187 23.82 21.60 -0.21
CA ASP A 187 22.85 22.67 -0.02
C ASP A 187 22.52 22.96 1.45
N ASN A 188 22.92 22.10 2.39
CA ASN A 188 22.74 22.24 3.85
C ASN A 188 21.29 22.03 4.33
N ASP A 189 20.52 21.19 3.63
CA ASP A 189 19.15 20.86 3.99
C ASP A 189 19.04 19.78 5.10
N GLY A 190 20.17 19.14 5.42
CA GLY A 190 20.29 18.10 6.45
C GLY A 190 20.27 16.67 5.92
N ILE A 191 20.11 16.49 4.61
CA ILE A 191 20.28 15.24 3.88
C ILE A 191 21.66 15.25 3.23
N TYR A 192 22.33 14.09 3.16
CA TYR A 192 23.66 14.02 2.55
C TYR A 192 23.52 13.77 1.05
N ASP A 193 24.37 14.40 0.22
CA ASP A 193 24.39 14.30 -1.26
C ASP A 193 24.22 12.88 -1.82
N ALA A 194 24.68 11.86 -1.08
CA ALA A 194 24.64 10.46 -1.49
C ALA A 194 23.26 9.80 -1.38
N ILE A 195 22.34 10.40 -0.63
CA ILE A 195 20.96 9.93 -0.38
C ILE A 195 19.93 11.03 -0.62
N ASP A 196 20.36 12.19 -1.13
CA ASP A 196 19.54 13.34 -1.44
C ASP A 196 19.02 13.24 -2.88
N ASN A 197 17.71 13.28 -3.08
CA ASN A 197 17.09 13.27 -4.41
C ASN A 197 17.20 14.63 -5.13
N CYS A 198 17.61 15.69 -4.45
CA CYS A 198 17.94 17.00 -5.02
C CYS A 198 19.22 17.63 -4.41
N PRO A 199 20.43 17.06 -4.63
CA PRO A 199 21.68 17.42 -3.93
C PRO A 199 22.18 18.87 -4.02
N LEU A 200 21.49 19.74 -4.76
CA LEU A 200 21.87 21.13 -5.02
C LEU A 200 20.76 22.12 -4.62
N VAL A 201 19.61 21.65 -4.15
CA VAL A 201 18.41 22.43 -3.86
C VAL A 201 17.78 21.90 -2.58
N GLU A 202 17.75 22.71 -1.53
CA GLU A 202 17.24 22.29 -0.22
C GLU A 202 15.82 21.71 -0.30
N ASN A 203 15.65 20.44 0.09
CA ASN A 203 14.37 19.74 0.22
C ASN A 203 14.39 18.67 1.32
N PRO A 204 14.33 19.10 2.60
CA PRO A 204 14.41 18.18 3.73
C PRO A 204 13.32 17.11 3.80
N ASP A 205 12.22 17.27 3.06
CA ASP A 205 11.11 16.32 2.97
C ASP A 205 11.34 15.22 1.92
N GLN A 206 12.24 15.43 0.97
CA GLN A 206 12.62 14.49 -0.08
C GLN A 206 11.39 13.95 -0.84
N LEU A 207 10.41 14.83 -1.09
CA LEU A 207 9.25 14.47 -1.91
C LEU A 207 9.71 14.14 -3.34
N ASP A 208 9.07 13.13 -3.92
CA ASP A 208 9.37 12.49 -5.21
C ASP A 208 8.06 11.82 -5.65
N SER A 209 7.21 12.60 -6.33
CA SER A 209 5.80 12.28 -6.58
C SER A 209 5.61 11.13 -7.58
N ASP A 210 6.54 10.96 -8.51
CA ASP A 210 6.55 9.87 -9.50
C ASP A 210 7.48 8.69 -9.14
N ALA A 211 8.30 8.84 -8.09
CA ALA A 211 9.29 7.88 -7.64
C ALA A 211 10.38 7.55 -8.67
N ASP A 212 10.75 8.50 -9.52
CA ASP A 212 11.81 8.34 -10.53
C ASP A 212 13.23 8.51 -9.94
N GLY A 213 13.31 9.09 -8.73
CA GLY A 213 14.52 9.33 -7.96
C GLY A 213 15.07 10.75 -8.03
N GLN A 214 14.43 11.64 -8.77
CA GLN A 214 14.61 13.08 -8.73
C GLN A 214 13.47 13.69 -7.89
N GLY A 215 13.79 14.60 -6.97
CA GLY A 215 12.76 15.17 -6.10
C GLY A 215 12.00 16.32 -6.75
N ASP A 216 10.74 16.52 -6.36
CA ASP A 216 9.82 17.51 -6.95
C ASP A 216 10.43 18.92 -7.06
N VAL A 217 11.19 19.36 -6.06
CA VAL A 217 11.83 20.70 -6.08
C VAL A 217 12.90 20.88 -7.16
N CYS A 218 13.44 19.79 -7.71
CA CYS A 218 14.47 19.82 -8.75
C CYS A 218 14.07 19.06 -10.02
N ASP A 219 12.94 18.37 -10.03
CA ASP A 219 12.29 17.89 -11.24
C ASP A 219 11.70 19.06 -12.05
N THR A 220 11.36 18.78 -13.30
CA THR A 220 10.66 19.69 -14.21
C THR A 220 9.30 19.15 -14.67
N ASP A 221 8.98 17.94 -14.24
CA ASP A 221 7.79 17.15 -14.54
C ASP A 221 7.56 16.20 -13.34
N ASP A 222 7.04 16.75 -12.23
CA ASP A 222 6.98 16.09 -10.91
C ASP A 222 6.19 14.77 -10.92
N ASP A 223 5.31 14.56 -11.89
CA ASP A 223 4.47 13.36 -12.02
C ASP A 223 4.74 12.49 -13.27
N ASN A 224 5.70 12.91 -14.10
CA ASN A 224 6.17 12.23 -15.30
C ASN A 224 5.06 11.90 -16.32
N ASP A 225 4.07 12.79 -16.47
CA ASP A 225 2.91 12.61 -17.36
C ASP A 225 3.10 13.14 -18.79
N ASP A 226 4.31 13.63 -19.11
CA ASP A 226 4.73 14.32 -20.33
C ASP A 226 4.31 15.82 -20.42
N VAL A 227 3.74 16.41 -19.37
CA VAL A 227 3.41 17.84 -19.23
C VAL A 227 4.31 18.47 -18.17
N LEU A 228 5.18 19.41 -18.59
CA LEU A 228 6.09 20.09 -17.66
C LEU A 228 5.32 20.93 -16.63
N ASP A 229 5.82 20.99 -15.39
CA ASP A 229 5.21 21.66 -14.22
C ASP A 229 4.70 23.09 -14.50
N GLU A 230 5.40 23.84 -15.36
CA GLU A 230 5.05 25.23 -15.68
C GLU A 230 3.77 25.36 -16.53
N ASN A 231 3.31 24.27 -17.13
CA ASN A 231 2.12 24.19 -17.96
C ASN A 231 1.10 23.15 -17.46
N ASP A 232 1.38 22.51 -16.33
CA ASP A 232 0.55 21.45 -15.77
C ASP A 232 -0.44 22.01 -14.75
N ASN A 233 -1.74 21.79 -14.99
CA ASN A 233 -2.82 22.16 -14.08
C ASN A 233 -2.98 21.18 -12.90
N CYS A 234 -2.26 20.05 -12.90
CA CYS A 234 -2.19 19.08 -11.80
C CYS A 234 -0.76 18.59 -11.54
N ARG A 235 0.19 19.52 -11.34
CA ARG A 235 1.64 19.25 -11.18
C ARG A 235 2.09 17.92 -10.54
N LEU A 236 1.38 17.41 -9.52
CA LEU A 236 1.77 16.21 -8.77
C LEU A 236 0.93 14.96 -9.11
N VAL A 237 0.02 15.04 -10.08
CA VAL A 237 -0.97 14.00 -10.39
C VAL A 237 -1.20 13.90 -11.90
N ALA A 238 -0.60 12.86 -12.47
CA ALA A 238 -0.55 12.66 -13.92
C ALA A 238 -1.92 12.78 -14.62
N ASN A 239 -2.03 13.74 -15.52
CA ASN A 239 -3.24 14.07 -16.28
C ASN A 239 -2.90 14.66 -17.67
N THR A 240 -2.31 13.85 -18.56
CA THR A 240 -1.82 14.28 -19.89
C THR A 240 -2.88 14.96 -20.80
N ASN A 241 -4.17 14.82 -20.48
CA ASN A 241 -5.27 15.48 -21.18
C ASN A 241 -5.49 16.94 -20.75
N GLN A 242 -4.99 17.34 -19.57
CA GLN A 242 -5.13 18.67 -18.98
C GLN A 242 -6.59 19.15 -19.00
N LEU A 243 -7.51 18.25 -18.67
CA LEU A 243 -8.93 18.60 -18.54
C LEU A 243 -9.09 19.49 -17.31
N ASP A 244 -9.93 20.51 -17.46
CA ASP A 244 -10.22 21.58 -16.49
C ASP A 244 -11.62 22.07 -16.87
N THR A 245 -12.64 21.49 -16.23
CA THR A 245 -14.04 21.58 -16.62
C THR A 245 -14.63 22.96 -16.36
N ASP A 246 -14.27 23.59 -15.24
CA ASP A 246 -14.73 24.92 -14.87
C ASP A 246 -13.78 26.08 -15.29
N GLY A 247 -12.54 25.77 -15.66
CA GLY A 247 -11.55 26.73 -16.10
C GLY A 247 -10.91 27.54 -14.97
N ASP A 248 -10.88 27.04 -13.74
CA ASP A 248 -10.31 27.73 -12.59
C ASP A 248 -8.76 27.60 -12.51
N GLY A 249 -8.21 26.64 -13.25
CA GLY A 249 -6.78 26.38 -13.41
C GLY A 249 -6.24 25.22 -12.58
N GLU A 250 -7.06 24.58 -11.75
CA GLU A 250 -6.85 23.23 -11.24
C GLU A 250 -7.47 22.23 -12.25
N GLY A 251 -6.82 21.10 -12.51
CA GLY A 251 -7.37 20.11 -13.47
C GLY A 251 -8.29 19.12 -12.79
N ASP A 252 -9.24 18.53 -13.53
CA ASP A 252 -10.28 17.62 -13.01
C ASP A 252 -9.73 16.43 -12.18
N VAL A 253 -8.46 16.07 -12.34
CA VAL A 253 -7.85 14.92 -11.62
C VAL A 253 -7.35 15.33 -10.22
N CYS A 254 -7.09 16.62 -10.01
CA CYS A 254 -6.57 17.17 -8.76
C CYS A 254 -7.50 18.23 -8.12
N ASP A 255 -8.47 18.74 -8.87
CA ASP A 255 -9.59 19.51 -8.34
C ASP A 255 -10.52 18.58 -7.53
N THR A 256 -11.31 19.18 -6.64
CA THR A 256 -12.26 18.49 -5.78
C THR A 256 -13.71 18.91 -6.03
N ASP A 257 -13.93 19.84 -6.96
CA ASP A 257 -15.22 20.42 -7.35
C ASP A 257 -15.12 20.88 -8.82
N ASP A 258 -15.08 19.90 -9.75
CA ASP A 258 -14.69 20.09 -11.17
C ASP A 258 -15.59 21.06 -11.95
N ASP A 259 -16.79 21.37 -11.45
CA ASP A 259 -17.73 22.32 -12.05
C ASP A 259 -17.99 23.58 -11.22
N ASN A 260 -17.32 23.70 -10.06
CA ASN A 260 -17.34 24.82 -9.13
C ASN A 260 -18.77 25.22 -8.66
N ASP A 261 -19.68 24.27 -8.53
CA ASP A 261 -21.04 24.51 -8.05
C ASP A 261 -21.14 24.60 -6.51
N GLY A 262 -20.10 24.15 -5.81
CA GLY A 262 -19.98 24.14 -4.36
C GLY A 262 -20.28 22.80 -3.69
N ILE A 263 -20.53 21.75 -4.47
CA ILE A 263 -20.63 20.36 -4.05
C ILE A 263 -19.37 19.62 -4.52
N LEU A 264 -18.65 18.98 -3.60
CA LEU A 264 -17.44 18.23 -3.98
C LEU A 264 -17.79 17.01 -4.82
N ASP A 265 -16.94 16.64 -5.80
CA ASP A 265 -17.20 15.55 -6.77
C ASP A 265 -17.61 14.23 -6.11
N GLU A 266 -17.03 13.91 -4.94
CA GLU A 266 -17.35 12.69 -4.19
C GLU A 266 -18.80 12.64 -3.66
N ASN A 267 -19.49 13.78 -3.66
CA ASN A 267 -20.87 13.96 -3.20
C ASN A 267 -21.78 14.58 -4.26
N ASP A 268 -21.28 14.83 -5.47
CA ASP A 268 -22.01 15.45 -6.57
C ASP A 268 -22.63 14.38 -7.47
N ASN A 269 -23.93 14.48 -7.74
CA ASN A 269 -24.65 13.60 -8.67
C ASN A 269 -24.46 13.98 -10.15
N CYS A 270 -23.84 15.13 -10.43
CA CYS A 270 -23.40 15.58 -11.74
C CYS A 270 -22.04 16.31 -11.69
N PRO A 271 -20.92 15.64 -11.34
CA PRO A 271 -19.65 16.30 -11.01
C PRO A 271 -19.03 17.23 -12.07
N LEU A 272 -19.51 17.20 -13.31
CA LEU A 272 -18.97 18.01 -14.42
C LEU A 272 -19.98 19.03 -14.96
N ILE A 273 -21.17 19.13 -14.33
CA ILE A 273 -22.28 19.98 -14.76
C ILE A 273 -22.97 20.57 -13.52
N ALA A 274 -22.60 21.81 -13.24
CA ALA A 274 -23.06 22.52 -12.04
C ALA A 274 -24.58 22.44 -11.81
N ASN A 275 -24.96 21.85 -10.67
CA ASN A 275 -26.34 21.71 -10.18
C ASN A 275 -26.41 21.73 -8.64
N PHE A 276 -26.22 22.93 -8.09
CA PHE A 276 -26.28 23.20 -6.65
C PHE A 276 -27.51 22.63 -5.91
N ASP A 277 -28.63 22.39 -6.59
CA ASP A 277 -29.84 21.81 -5.99
C ASP A 277 -29.85 20.28 -5.90
N GLN A 278 -28.93 19.60 -6.61
CA GLN A 278 -28.72 18.16 -6.61
C GLN A 278 -30.04 17.39 -6.81
N LEU A 279 -30.88 17.91 -7.71
CA LEU A 279 -32.11 17.20 -8.10
C LEU A 279 -31.73 15.89 -8.80
N ASP A 280 -32.46 14.84 -8.45
CA ASP A 280 -32.31 13.45 -8.87
C ASP A 280 -33.69 12.82 -8.64
N PHE A 281 -34.54 12.92 -9.66
CA PHE A 281 -35.98 12.70 -9.52
C PHE A 281 -36.33 11.22 -9.28
N ASP A 282 -35.64 10.30 -9.96
CA ASP A 282 -35.83 8.87 -9.79
C ASP A 282 -34.96 8.22 -8.69
N ALA A 283 -34.01 8.98 -8.14
CA ALA A 283 -33.08 8.56 -7.09
C ALA A 283 -32.14 7.43 -7.52
N ASP A 284 -31.72 7.40 -8.79
CA ASP A 284 -30.75 6.44 -9.31
C ASP A 284 -29.29 6.84 -9.05
N GLY A 285 -29.07 8.09 -8.65
CA GLY A 285 -27.79 8.68 -8.29
C GLY A 285 -27.15 9.54 -9.38
N GLN A 286 -27.77 9.68 -10.55
CA GLN A 286 -27.43 10.66 -11.57
C GLN A 286 -28.37 11.87 -11.43
N GLY A 287 -27.84 13.09 -11.45
CA GLY A 287 -28.68 14.27 -11.28
C GLY A 287 -29.43 14.66 -12.56
N ASP A 288 -30.61 15.27 -12.41
CA ASP A 288 -31.53 15.64 -13.51
C ASP A 288 -30.89 16.50 -14.61
N VAL A 289 -29.76 17.18 -14.35
CA VAL A 289 -29.07 18.02 -15.35
C VAL A 289 -28.10 17.23 -16.23
N CYS A 290 -27.65 16.08 -15.75
CA CYS A 290 -26.70 15.21 -16.43
C CYS A 290 -27.29 13.84 -16.75
N ASP A 291 -28.47 13.53 -16.22
CA ASP A 291 -29.31 12.41 -16.65
C ASP A 291 -29.97 12.71 -18.01
N THR A 292 -30.26 11.64 -18.74
CA THR A 292 -30.98 11.68 -20.02
C THR A 292 -32.39 11.08 -19.93
N ASP A 293 -32.76 10.52 -18.78
CA ASP A 293 -34.04 9.85 -18.49
C ASP A 293 -34.39 10.07 -17.00
N ASP A 294 -34.79 11.30 -16.64
CA ASP A 294 -34.95 11.77 -15.24
C ASP A 294 -35.95 10.95 -14.39
N ASP A 295 -36.86 10.19 -15.01
CA ASP A 295 -37.84 9.36 -14.32
C ASP A 295 -37.70 7.84 -14.57
N ASN A 296 -36.63 7.45 -15.27
CA ASN A 296 -36.21 6.08 -15.56
C ASN A 296 -37.33 5.22 -16.18
N ASP A 297 -38.09 5.79 -17.12
CA ASP A 297 -39.23 5.13 -17.77
C ASP A 297 -38.93 4.56 -19.17
N ASP A 298 -37.67 4.57 -19.61
CA ASP A 298 -37.19 4.18 -20.95
C ASP A 298 -37.53 5.19 -22.07
N VAL A 299 -38.06 6.38 -21.76
CA VAL A 299 -38.27 7.50 -22.69
C VAL A 299 -37.33 8.65 -22.33
N LEU A 300 -36.33 8.89 -23.19
CA LEU A 300 -35.39 9.99 -22.97
C LEU A 300 -36.11 11.34 -22.86
N ASP A 301 -35.64 12.20 -21.95
CA ASP A 301 -36.13 13.55 -21.67
C ASP A 301 -36.50 14.37 -22.92
N GLU A 302 -35.67 14.30 -23.96
CA GLU A 302 -35.86 15.07 -25.20
C GLU A 302 -37.11 14.64 -26.01
N ASN A 303 -37.66 13.46 -25.69
CA ASN A 303 -38.84 12.87 -26.32
C ASN A 303 -39.97 12.58 -25.32
N ASP A 304 -39.83 12.99 -24.07
CA ASP A 304 -40.77 12.71 -23.00
C ASP A 304 -41.74 13.90 -22.77
N ASN A 305 -43.04 13.65 -22.93
CA ASN A 305 -44.08 14.64 -22.65
C ASN A 305 -44.40 14.79 -21.15
N CYS A 306 -43.80 13.96 -20.29
CA CYS A 306 -43.85 14.05 -18.84
C CYS A 306 -42.49 13.72 -18.20
N ARG A 307 -41.42 14.46 -18.55
CA ARG A 307 -40.03 14.29 -18.09
C ARG A 307 -39.78 13.80 -16.65
N LEU A 308 -40.64 14.15 -15.70
CA LEU A 308 -40.50 13.82 -14.28
C LEU A 308 -41.65 12.91 -13.79
N VAL A 309 -42.36 12.21 -14.65
CA VAL A 309 -43.49 11.34 -14.27
C VAL A 309 -43.59 10.18 -15.26
N ALA A 310 -43.01 9.04 -14.85
CA ALA A 310 -42.90 7.86 -15.70
C ALA A 310 -44.18 7.49 -16.45
N ASN A 311 -44.13 7.57 -17.79
CA ASN A 311 -45.20 7.30 -18.73
C ASN A 311 -44.70 6.79 -20.10
N THR A 312 -44.08 5.62 -20.12
CA THR A 312 -43.70 4.83 -21.32
C THR A 312 -44.65 4.84 -22.53
N ASN A 313 -45.94 5.15 -22.34
CA ASN A 313 -46.95 5.21 -23.40
C ASN A 313 -47.08 6.57 -24.09
N GLN A 314 -46.54 7.64 -23.50
CA GLN A 314 -46.52 9.00 -24.02
C GLN A 314 -47.91 9.45 -24.50
N LEU A 315 -48.94 9.14 -23.70
CA LEU A 315 -50.31 9.53 -24.00
C LEU A 315 -50.45 11.03 -23.78
N ASP A 316 -51.06 11.70 -24.75
CA ASP A 316 -51.34 13.14 -24.81
C ASP A 316 -52.65 13.27 -25.59
N THR A 317 -53.75 13.43 -24.85
CA THR A 317 -55.12 13.29 -25.37
C THR A 317 -55.56 14.49 -26.20
N ASP A 318 -55.11 15.70 -25.87
CA ASP A 318 -55.47 16.93 -26.57
C ASP A 318 -54.39 17.44 -27.56
N GLY A 319 -53.18 16.90 -27.49
CA GLY A 319 -52.06 17.20 -28.37
C GLY A 319 -51.34 18.51 -28.05
N ASP A 320 -51.39 18.99 -26.80
CA ASP A 320 -50.74 20.24 -26.39
C ASP A 320 -49.24 20.08 -26.06
N GLY A 321 -48.79 18.83 -25.89
CA GLY A 321 -47.41 18.45 -25.65
C GLY A 321 -47.06 18.13 -24.19
N GLU A 322 -48.00 18.29 -23.25
CA GLU A 322 -47.95 17.72 -21.90
C GLU A 322 -48.66 16.35 -21.92
N GLY A 323 -48.15 15.35 -21.20
CA GLY A 323 -48.77 14.02 -21.19
C GLY A 323 -49.87 13.89 -20.14
N ASP A 324 -50.86 13.03 -20.40
CA ASP A 324 -52.04 12.81 -19.53
C ASP A 324 -51.70 12.43 -18.07
N VAL A 325 -50.47 12.00 -17.76
CA VAL A 325 -50.09 11.66 -16.37
C VAL A 325 -49.55 12.85 -15.57
N CYS A 326 -49.14 13.91 -16.26
CA CYS A 326 -48.58 15.14 -15.68
C CYS A 326 -49.41 16.38 -16.01
N ASP A 327 -50.36 16.28 -16.94
CA ASP A 327 -51.41 17.26 -17.18
C ASP A 327 -52.47 17.22 -16.05
N THR A 328 -53.20 18.32 -15.90
CA THR A 328 -54.31 18.48 -14.95
C THR A 328 -55.67 18.69 -15.62
N ASP A 329 -55.70 18.73 -16.95
CA ASP A 329 -56.88 18.90 -17.81
C ASP A 329 -56.64 18.17 -19.15
N ASP A 330 -56.59 16.82 -19.12
CA ASP A 330 -56.10 15.96 -20.22
C ASP A 330 -56.81 16.15 -21.58
N ASP A 331 -58.01 16.74 -21.58
CA ASP A 331 -58.79 17.02 -22.79
C ASP A 331 -58.98 18.51 -23.12
N ASN A 332 -58.33 19.38 -22.33
CA ASN A 332 -58.32 20.84 -22.42
C ASN A 332 -59.72 21.47 -22.59
N ASP A 333 -60.74 20.91 -21.92
CA ASP A 333 -62.09 21.47 -21.90
C ASP A 333 -62.28 22.56 -20.85
N GLY A 334 -61.27 22.81 -20.01
CA GLY A 334 -61.27 23.83 -18.98
C GLY A 334 -61.88 23.39 -17.65
N ILE A 335 -62.10 22.09 -17.47
CA ILE A 335 -62.46 21.45 -16.21
C ILE A 335 -61.32 20.52 -15.81
N LEU A 336 -60.63 20.85 -14.71
CA LEU A 336 -59.55 20.00 -14.19
C LEU A 336 -60.01 18.56 -13.98
N ASP A 337 -59.15 17.56 -14.22
CA ASP A 337 -59.48 16.13 -14.17
C ASP A 337 -60.13 15.71 -12.85
N GLU A 338 -59.70 16.32 -11.73
CA GLU A 338 -60.27 16.04 -10.41
C GLU A 338 -61.76 16.40 -10.28
N ASN A 339 -62.26 17.25 -11.18
CA ASN A 339 -63.64 17.73 -11.26
C ASN A 339 -64.34 17.31 -12.57
N ASP A 340 -63.66 16.57 -13.44
CA ASP A 340 -64.17 16.14 -14.73
C ASP A 340 -64.81 14.74 -14.67
N ASN A 341 -66.01 14.58 -15.21
CA ASN A 341 -66.70 13.30 -15.29
C ASN A 341 -66.28 12.43 -16.51
N CYS A 342 -65.59 13.03 -17.47
CA CYS A 342 -65.01 12.43 -18.67
C CYS A 342 -63.61 13.04 -18.97
N PRO A 343 -62.59 12.88 -18.10
CA PRO A 343 -61.30 13.58 -18.22
C PRO A 343 -60.55 13.47 -19.57
N LEU A 344 -60.86 12.45 -20.38
CA LEU A 344 -60.21 12.21 -21.68
C LEU A 344 -61.11 12.57 -22.88
N ILE A 345 -62.26 13.22 -22.65
CA ILE A 345 -63.26 13.53 -23.68
C ILE A 345 -63.94 14.86 -23.37
N ALA A 346 -63.45 15.92 -24.03
CA ALA A 346 -63.93 17.28 -23.80
C ALA A 346 -65.47 17.41 -23.75
N ASN A 347 -65.98 17.80 -22.58
CA ASN A 347 -67.40 17.97 -22.29
C ASN A 347 -67.68 19.05 -21.21
N PHE A 348 -67.47 20.32 -21.60
CA PHE A 348 -67.76 21.55 -20.85
C PHE A 348 -69.04 21.61 -19.98
N ASP A 349 -70.06 20.79 -20.27
CA ASP A 349 -71.35 20.79 -19.56
C ASP A 349 -71.45 19.77 -18.41
N GLN A 350 -70.49 18.86 -18.29
CA GLN A 350 -70.41 17.84 -17.23
C GLN A 350 -71.72 17.04 -17.08
N LEU A 351 -72.45 16.84 -18.18
CA LEU A 351 -73.73 16.13 -18.19
C LEU A 351 -73.55 14.61 -18.32
N ASP A 352 -74.03 13.88 -17.30
CA ASP A 352 -74.19 12.43 -17.31
C ASP A 352 -75.61 12.04 -17.78
N PHE A 353 -75.74 11.31 -18.89
CA PHE A 353 -77.03 10.97 -19.55
C PHE A 353 -77.45 9.51 -19.43
#